data_AF-A0A1Q9NTT6-F1
#
_entry.id   AF-A0A1Q9NTT6-F1
#
_cell.length_a   1.000
_cell.length_b   1.000
_cell.length_c   1.000
_cell.angle_alpha   90.00
_cell.angle_beta   90.00
_cell.angle_gamma   90.00
#
_symmetry.space_group_name_H-M   'P 1'
#
loop_
_entity.id
_entity.type
_entity.pdbx_description
1 polymer ?
#
loop_
_entity_poly.entity_id
_entity_poly.type
_entity_poly.pdbx_seq_one_letter_code
_entity_poly.pdbx_strand_id
1 'polypeptide(L)'
;MDFVLEQISSPIPLSNFNPRHSLISVLDEGNIDTITMGDSKLNYFYDDNFIVCLETNKEVKEKLIKKVLKNIHNSFLFRFISFLKSNKVIDSEIFSSFDEKIFEVLKYHRLLPKSNKLL
;
A
#
# COMPACT_ATOMS: atom_id res chain seq x y z
N MET A 1 -0.83 1.22 -16.54
CA MET A 1 -1.74 0.74 -15.48
C MET A 1 -1.81 1.93 -14.56
N ASP A 2 -2.87 2.73 -14.73
CA ASP A 2 -2.81 4.14 -14.35
C ASP A 2 -3.45 4.31 -12.99
N PHE A 3 -2.70 4.82 -12.02
CA PHE A 3 -3.16 5.09 -10.66
C PHE A 3 -3.48 6.57 -10.53
N VAL A 4 -4.72 6.89 -10.15
CA VAL A 4 -5.16 8.26 -9.81
C VAL A 4 -5.23 8.36 -8.29
N LEU A 5 -4.46 9.28 -7.70
CA LEU A 5 -4.48 9.63 -6.28
C LEU A 5 -5.11 11.02 -6.12
N GLU A 6 -6.32 11.10 -5.56
CA GLU A 6 -6.89 12.36 -5.07
C GLU A 6 -6.54 12.53 -3.58
N GLN A 7 -5.90 13.63 -3.21
CA GLN A 7 -5.62 13.97 -1.81
C GLN A 7 -6.67 14.93 -1.25
N ILE A 8 -7.20 14.60 -0.07
CA ILE A 8 -8.04 15.48 0.75
C ILE A 8 -7.19 15.92 1.95
N SER A 9 -6.82 17.20 2.02
CA SER A 9 -5.94 17.75 3.07
C SER A 9 -6.72 18.57 4.10
N SER A 10 -6.45 18.34 5.39
CA SER A 10 -6.62 19.33 6.46
C SER A 10 -5.38 19.32 7.38
N PRO A 11 -4.82 20.48 7.77
CA PRO A 11 -3.52 20.54 8.48
C PRO A 11 -3.64 20.39 10.00
N ILE A 12 -2.70 19.68 10.64
CA ILE A 12 -2.56 19.56 12.11
C ILE A 12 -1.38 20.42 12.61
N PRO A 13 -1.45 21.13 13.77
CA PRO A 13 -0.42 22.05 14.24
C PRO A 13 0.83 21.37 14.82
N LEU A 14 2.00 22.02 14.64
CA LEU A 14 3.36 21.50 14.85
C LEU A 14 3.91 21.48 16.29
N SER A 15 3.11 21.60 17.35
CA SER A 15 3.64 21.90 18.69
C SER A 15 4.18 20.71 19.52
N ASN A 16 4.14 19.46 19.04
CA ASN A 16 4.52 18.26 19.83
C ASN A 16 5.50 17.30 19.12
N PHE A 17 6.43 17.79 18.29
CA PHE A 17 7.34 16.91 17.54
C PHE A 17 8.51 16.38 18.39
N ASN A 18 8.40 15.15 18.91
CA ASN A 18 9.50 14.42 19.55
C ASN A 18 9.96 13.25 18.63
N PRO A 19 11.13 13.34 17.99
CA PRO A 19 11.46 12.52 16.81
C PRO A 19 11.70 11.03 17.11
N ARG A 20 11.96 10.63 18.37
CA ARG A 20 12.19 9.22 18.74
C ARG A 20 10.94 8.44 19.12
N HIS A 21 9.86 9.12 19.53
CA HIS A 21 8.58 8.48 19.87
C HIS A 21 7.57 8.52 18.70
N SER A 22 7.74 9.43 17.73
CA SER A 22 6.78 9.59 16.63
C SER A 22 6.80 8.46 15.59
N LEU A 23 7.87 7.65 15.51
CA LEU A 23 7.93 6.54 14.55
C LEU A 23 7.10 5.32 15.01
N ILE A 24 6.91 5.16 16.32
CA ILE A 24 6.20 3.99 16.89
C ILE A 24 4.70 4.28 17.02
N SER A 25 4.30 5.55 17.19
CA SER A 25 2.90 5.96 17.35
C SER A 25 2.19 6.35 16.04
N VAL A 26 2.87 6.31 14.89
CA VAL A 26 2.31 6.61 13.56
C VAL A 26 2.36 5.36 12.65
N LEU A 27 2.18 4.19 13.25
CA LEU A 27 1.66 3.03 12.54
C LEU A 27 0.19 2.96 12.93
N ASP A 28 -0.63 3.80 12.30
CA ASP A 28 -2.06 3.52 12.26
C ASP A 28 -2.22 2.06 11.81
N GLU A 29 -3.03 1.26 12.50
CA GLU A 29 -3.08 -0.18 12.19
C GLU A 29 -3.57 -0.44 10.76
N GLY A 30 -4.18 0.60 10.17
CA GLY A 30 -4.82 0.67 8.87
C GLY A 30 -6.06 -0.21 8.84
N ASN A 31 -7.01 0.16 8.01
CA ASN A 31 -8.21 -0.61 7.80
C ASN A 31 -8.05 -1.51 6.58
N ILE A 32 -8.78 -2.62 6.56
CA ILE A 32 -8.84 -3.49 5.41
C ILE A 32 -10.29 -3.88 5.14
N ASP A 33 -10.67 -3.73 3.89
CA ASP A 33 -11.98 -4.12 3.39
C ASP A 33 -11.84 -4.95 2.12
N THR A 34 -12.97 -5.50 1.66
CA THR A 34 -12.99 -6.39 0.50
C THR A 34 -14.28 -6.22 -0.29
N ILE A 35 -14.16 -6.03 -1.59
CA ILE A 35 -15.26 -6.08 -2.56
C ILE A 35 -15.22 -7.46 -3.24
N THR A 36 -16.31 -8.20 -3.19
CA THR A 36 -16.42 -9.50 -3.88
C THR A 36 -16.93 -9.29 -5.31
N MET A 37 -16.22 -9.82 -6.30
CA MET A 37 -16.49 -9.62 -7.74
C MET A 37 -16.52 -10.96 -8.46
N GLY A 38 -17.68 -11.61 -8.54
CA GLY A 38 -17.77 -12.93 -9.18
C GLY A 38 -16.87 -13.93 -8.45
N ASP A 39 -15.84 -14.45 -9.12
CA ASP A 39 -14.86 -15.40 -8.57
C ASP A 39 -13.58 -14.78 -8.02
N SER A 40 -13.47 -13.46 -8.07
CA SER A 40 -12.40 -12.71 -7.45
C SER A 40 -12.88 -11.85 -6.27
N LYS A 41 -11.90 -11.32 -5.54
CA LYS A 41 -12.05 -10.40 -4.43
C LYS A 41 -11.04 -9.28 -4.65
N LEU A 42 -11.51 -8.03 -4.67
CA LEU A 42 -10.64 -6.87 -4.57
C LEU A 42 -10.48 -6.53 -3.09
N ASN A 43 -9.29 -6.80 -2.55
CA ASN A 43 -8.96 -6.51 -1.17
C ASN A 43 -8.17 -5.20 -1.14
N TYR A 44 -8.50 -4.29 -0.22
CA TYR A 44 -7.79 -3.02 -0.13
C TYR A 44 -7.48 -2.68 1.33
N PHE A 45 -6.23 -2.32 1.56
CA PHE A 45 -5.75 -1.81 2.84
C PHE A 45 -5.53 -0.31 2.71
N TYR A 46 -6.02 0.46 3.66
CA TYR A 46 -5.98 1.92 3.59
C TYR A 46 -5.75 2.55 4.96
N ASP A 47 -5.13 3.70 4.93
CA ASP A 47 -5.02 4.65 6.02
C ASP A 47 -5.34 6.07 5.51
N ASP A 48 -5.05 7.09 6.32
CA ASP A 48 -5.24 8.49 5.93
C ASP A 48 -4.33 8.97 4.79
N ASN A 49 -3.31 8.19 4.41
CA ASN A 49 -2.31 8.58 3.41
C ASN A 49 -2.61 8.00 2.03
N PHE A 50 -2.78 6.67 1.92
CA PHE A 50 -3.05 6.01 0.64
C PHE A 50 -3.70 4.62 0.79
N ILE A 51 -4.11 4.08 -0.36
CA ILE A 51 -4.79 2.79 -0.47
C ILE A 51 -3.91 1.84 -1.28
N VAL A 52 -3.73 0.61 -0.80
CA VAL A 52 -3.12 -0.50 -1.54
C VAL A 52 -4.18 -1.52 -1.86
N CYS A 53 -4.35 -1.83 -3.15
CA CYS A 53 -5.31 -2.79 -3.65
C CYS A 53 -4.61 -4.07 -4.12
N LEU A 54 -5.22 -5.22 -3.83
CA LEU A 54 -4.79 -6.54 -4.32
C LEU A 54 -6.03 -7.37 -4.70
N GLU A 55 -6.17 -7.64 -5.99
CA GLU A 55 -7.15 -8.61 -6.48
C GLU A 55 -6.64 -10.04 -6.26
N THR A 56 -7.49 -10.89 -5.69
CA THR A 56 -7.20 -12.31 -5.47
C THR A 56 -8.39 -13.18 -5.90
N ASN A 57 -8.15 -14.47 -6.17
CA ASN A 57 -9.26 -15.42 -6.20
C ASN A 57 -9.86 -15.63 -4.79
N LYS A 58 -11.03 -16.28 -4.70
CA LYS A 58 -11.70 -16.56 -3.41
C LYS A 58 -10.94 -17.49 -2.47
N GLU A 59 -9.98 -18.26 -2.98
CA GLU A 59 -9.26 -19.30 -2.23
C GLU A 59 -8.12 -18.76 -1.37
N VAL A 60 -7.62 -17.55 -1.67
CA VAL A 60 -6.54 -16.93 -0.90
C VAL A 60 -7.05 -16.60 0.52
N LYS A 61 -6.31 -17.08 1.53
CA LYS A 61 -6.65 -16.86 2.94
C LYS A 61 -6.53 -15.37 3.30
N GLU A 62 -7.58 -14.84 3.93
CA GLU A 62 -7.65 -13.44 4.38
C GLU A 62 -6.45 -13.00 5.23
N LYS A 63 -5.98 -13.86 6.15
CA LYS A 63 -4.79 -13.58 6.97
C LYS A 63 -3.52 -13.33 6.12
N LEU A 64 -3.37 -14.04 5.00
CA LEU A 64 -2.26 -13.83 4.08
C LEU A 64 -2.40 -12.52 3.32
N ILE A 65 -3.63 -12.21 2.85
CA ILE A 65 -3.95 -10.96 2.15
C ILE A 65 -3.63 -9.76 3.05
N LYS A 66 -4.11 -9.76 4.30
CA LYS A 66 -3.81 -8.73 5.31
C LYS A 66 -2.31 -8.53 5.49
N LYS A 67 -1.56 -9.63 5.64
CA LYS A 67 -0.11 -9.58 5.81
C LYS A 67 0.60 -8.97 4.61
N VAL A 68 0.19 -9.33 3.40
CA VAL A 68 0.79 -8.88 2.15
C VAL A 68 0.49 -7.40 1.91
N LEU A 69 -0.78 -7.00 2.00
CA LEU A 69 -1.19 -5.61 1.82
C LEU A 69 -0.51 -4.68 2.82
N LYS A 70 -0.48 -5.05 4.12
CA LYS A 70 0.21 -4.26 5.16
C LYS A 70 1.72 -4.16 4.90
N ASN A 71 2.35 -5.22 4.40
CA ASN A 71 3.78 -5.19 4.05
C ASN A 71 4.07 -4.24 2.88
N ILE A 72 3.27 -4.32 1.80
CA ILE A 72 3.40 -3.45 0.63
C ILE A 72 3.15 -2.00 1.06
N HIS A 73 2.07 -1.75 1.80
CA HIS A 73 1.73 -0.43 2.33
C HIS A 73 2.89 0.17 3.14
N ASN A 74 3.34 -0.52 4.19
CA ASN A 74 4.39 0.01 5.06
C ASN A 74 5.72 0.22 4.31
N SER A 75 6.03 -0.65 3.34
CA SER A 75 7.22 -0.50 2.50
C SER A 75 7.12 0.73 1.59
N PHE A 76 5.95 0.99 1.01
CA PHE A 76 5.71 2.16 0.15
C PHE A 76 5.76 3.45 0.97
N LEU A 77 5.05 3.48 2.10
CA LEU A 77 5.04 4.61 3.03
C LEU A 77 6.47 4.94 3.47
N PHE A 78 7.22 3.94 3.96
CA PHE A 78 8.59 4.14 4.41
C PHE A 78 9.48 4.78 3.33
N ARG A 79 9.31 4.36 2.07
CA ARG A 79 10.14 4.84 0.96
C ARG A 79 9.75 6.23 0.47
N PHE A 80 8.46 6.55 0.43
CA PHE A 80 7.97 7.75 -0.27
C PHE A 80 7.29 8.79 0.62
N ILE A 81 7.05 8.55 1.91
CA ILE A 81 6.28 9.49 2.76
C ILE A 81 6.89 10.89 2.84
N SER A 82 8.22 10.99 2.87
CA SER A 82 8.91 12.29 2.86
C SER A 82 8.63 13.06 1.56
N PHE A 83 8.63 12.36 0.43
CA PHE A 83 8.33 12.93 -0.88
C PHE A 83 6.85 13.34 -0.98
N LEU A 84 5.93 12.47 -0.55
CA LEU A 84 4.49 12.73 -0.54
C LEU A 84 4.12 13.95 0.31
N LYS A 85 4.76 14.14 1.47
CA LYS A 85 4.47 15.28 2.36
C LYS A 85 5.05 16.60 1.88
N SER A 86 6.13 16.56 1.11
CA SER A 86 6.88 17.77 0.70
C SER A 86 6.42 18.34 -0.63
N ASN A 87 5.70 17.56 -1.44
CA ASN A 87 5.32 17.94 -2.80
C ASN A 87 3.81 18.00 -2.96
N LYS A 88 3.29 19.14 -3.46
CA LYS A 88 1.87 19.32 -3.77
C LYS A 88 1.45 18.66 -5.09
N VAL A 89 2.40 18.50 -6.01
CA VAL A 89 2.22 17.83 -7.30
C VAL A 89 3.24 16.71 -7.35
N ILE A 90 2.78 15.52 -7.69
CA ILE A 90 3.56 14.29 -7.67
C ILE A 90 3.64 13.76 -9.09
N ASP A 91 4.85 13.63 -9.60
CA ASP A 91 5.11 12.82 -10.79
C ASP A 91 5.10 11.34 -10.39
N SER A 92 4.18 10.56 -10.95
CA SER A 92 4.03 9.15 -10.62
C SER A 92 5.21 8.29 -11.07
N GLU A 93 6.05 8.76 -12.00
CA GLU A 93 7.23 8.00 -12.45
C GLU A 93 8.20 7.68 -11.31
N ILE A 94 8.21 8.49 -10.24
CA ILE A 94 9.04 8.23 -9.06
C ILE A 94 8.70 6.90 -8.37
N PHE A 95 7.46 6.42 -8.53
CA PHE A 95 6.99 5.18 -7.93
C PHE A 95 7.38 3.94 -8.73
N SER A 96 7.81 4.07 -9.99
CA SER A 96 8.23 2.93 -10.84
C SER A 96 9.29 2.05 -10.18
N SER A 97 10.17 2.67 -9.39
CA SER A 97 11.21 2.00 -8.61
C SER A 97 10.69 1.06 -7.51
N PHE A 98 9.38 1.04 -7.27
CA PHE A 98 8.70 0.18 -6.32
C PHE A 98 8.08 -1.08 -6.95
N ASP A 99 7.99 -1.16 -8.28
CA ASP A 99 7.41 -2.31 -8.98
C ASP A 99 8.14 -3.62 -8.65
N GLU A 100 9.47 -3.57 -8.63
CA GLU A 100 10.32 -4.71 -8.22
C GLU A 100 9.99 -5.18 -6.80
N LYS A 101 9.70 -4.25 -5.89
CA LYS A 101 9.36 -4.58 -4.50
C LYS A 101 8.01 -5.26 -4.39
N ILE A 102 7.00 -4.79 -5.14
CA ILE A 102 5.69 -5.45 -5.22
C ILE A 102 5.87 -6.87 -5.74
N PHE A 103 6.62 -7.03 -6.83
CA PHE A 103 6.88 -8.33 -7.43
C PHE A 103 7.55 -9.31 -6.46
N GLU A 104 8.60 -8.88 -5.75
CA GLU A 104 9.28 -9.69 -4.73
C GLU A 104 8.32 -10.19 -3.64
N VAL A 105 7.49 -9.29 -3.09
CA VAL A 105 6.54 -9.64 -2.02
C VAL A 105 5.51 -10.66 -2.52
N LEU A 106 4.94 -10.44 -3.70
CA LEU A 106 3.96 -11.37 -4.29
C LEU A 106 4.60 -12.73 -4.62
N LYS A 107 5.83 -12.74 -5.14
CA LYS A 107 6.60 -13.96 -5.43
C LYS A 107 6.87 -14.77 -4.16
N TYR A 108 7.37 -14.12 -3.11
CA TYR A 108 7.67 -14.76 -1.83
C TYR A 108 6.42 -15.42 -1.22
N HIS A 109 5.26 -14.78 -1.35
CA HIS A 109 3.99 -15.29 -0.85
C HIS A 109 3.23 -16.21 -1.83
N ARG A 110 3.80 -16.51 -3.00
CA ARG A 110 3.18 -17.34 -4.06
C ARG A 110 1.80 -16.81 -4.50
N LEU A 111 1.66 -15.50 -4.57
CA LEU A 111 0.43 -14.81 -5.01
C LEU A 111 0.51 -14.36 -6.47
N LEU A 112 1.62 -14.62 -7.15
CA LEU A 112 1.72 -14.40 -8.59
C LEU A 112 0.78 -15.36 -9.35
N PRO A 113 0.12 -14.91 -10.43
CA PRO A 113 -0.69 -15.77 -11.28
C PRO A 113 0.12 -16.98 -11.79
N LYS A 114 -0.52 -18.16 -11.85
CA LYS A 114 0.11 -19.39 -12.35
C LYS A 114 0.57 -19.29 -13.82
N SER A 115 0.02 -18.33 -14.58
CA SER A 115 0.37 -18.06 -15.97
C SER A 115 1.62 -17.19 -16.14
N ASN A 116 2.37 -16.88 -15.08
CA ASN A 116 3.66 -16.18 -15.17
C ASN A 116 4.77 -17.08 -15.78
N LYS A 117 4.52 -17.60 -16.99
CA LYS A 117 5.53 -18.08 -17.94
C LYS A 117 6.18 -16.91 -18.73
N LEU A 118 5.89 -15.66 -18.36
CA LEU A 118 6.45 -14.46 -18.99
C LEU A 118 7.39 -13.74 -18.00
N LEU A 119 8.49 -14.41 -17.67
CA LEU A 119 9.81 -13.83 -17.40
C LEU A 119 10.84 -14.85 -17.87
#